data_AF-A0A4Q7F1N2-F1
#
_entry.id   AF-A0A4Q7F1N2-F1
#
_cell.length_a   1.000
_cell.length_b   1.000
_cell.length_c   1.000
_cell.angle_alpha   90.00
_cell.angle_beta   90.00
_cell.angle_gamma   90.00
#
_symmetry.space_group_name_H-M   'P 1'
#
loop_
_entity.id
_entity.type
_entity.pdbx_description
1 polymer ?
#
loop_
_entity_poly.entity_id
_entity_poly.type
_entity_poly.pdbx_seq_one_letter_code
_entity_poly.pdbx_strand_id
1 'polypeptide(L)'
;MKQRRTKRANSAQIFAFPSSRHCRIVAFIAAEMRKKSSLDEAEGYLIGHLDMEWSRLADLGITDTEIELHCRAFAKAAWQIVFKDHPTWGAA
;
A
#
# COMPACT_ATOMS: atom_id res chain seq x y z
N MET A 1 7.11 -22.30 -35.44
CA MET A 1 7.12 -20.99 -34.71
C MET A 1 7.40 -21.26 -33.25
N LYS A 2 8.53 -20.76 -32.72
CA LYS A 2 9.02 -21.06 -31.35
C LYS A 2 8.21 -20.27 -30.31
N GLN A 3 7.62 -20.98 -29.35
CA GLN A 3 6.95 -20.44 -28.17
C GLN A 3 7.90 -19.53 -27.39
N ARG A 4 7.55 -18.25 -27.25
CA ARG A 4 8.22 -17.33 -26.34
C ARG A 4 7.79 -17.67 -24.91
N ARG A 5 8.66 -18.39 -24.21
CA ARG A 5 8.64 -18.64 -22.78
C ARG A 5 8.77 -17.31 -22.05
N THR A 6 7.66 -16.62 -21.78
CA THR A 6 7.67 -15.39 -20.99
C THR A 6 7.84 -15.73 -19.52
N LYS A 7 9.04 -15.40 -19.03
CA LYS A 7 9.45 -15.07 -17.66
C LYS A 7 8.61 -15.68 -16.53
N ARG A 8 9.26 -16.58 -15.78
CA ARG A 8 8.93 -16.89 -14.39
C ARG A 8 8.61 -15.58 -13.66
N ALA A 9 7.36 -15.39 -13.22
CA ALA A 9 7.06 -14.46 -12.15
C ALA A 9 8.03 -14.81 -11.00
N ASN A 10 8.89 -13.86 -10.66
CA ASN A 10 9.95 -14.07 -9.70
C ASN A 10 9.25 -14.47 -8.39
N SER A 11 9.61 -15.61 -7.79
CA SER A 11 8.96 -16.08 -6.56
C SER A 11 8.96 -14.99 -5.48
N ALA A 12 9.97 -14.13 -5.47
CA ALA A 12 10.05 -12.91 -4.65
C ALA A 12 8.84 -11.97 -4.82
N GLN A 13 8.31 -11.74 -6.02
CA GLN A 13 7.11 -10.93 -6.25
C GLN A 13 5.84 -11.57 -5.64
N ILE A 14 5.72 -12.89 -5.72
CA ILE A 14 4.57 -13.62 -5.16
C ILE A 14 4.61 -13.57 -3.62
N PHE A 15 5.80 -13.61 -3.01
CA PHE A 15 5.98 -13.47 -1.55
C PHE A 15 5.96 -12.02 -1.06
N ALA A 16 6.27 -11.04 -1.92
CA ALA A 16 6.23 -9.62 -1.56
C ALA A 16 4.81 -9.08 -1.41
N PHE A 17 3.84 -9.67 -2.14
CA PHE A 17 2.45 -9.18 -2.23
C PHE A 17 1.37 -10.24 -1.90
N PRO A 18 1.41 -10.95 -0.75
CA PRO A 18 0.34 -11.87 -0.38
C PRO A 18 -0.97 -11.09 -0.12
N SER A 19 -1.95 -11.24 -1.01
CA SER A 19 -3.20 -10.47 -1.05
C SER A 19 -4.02 -10.55 0.25
N SER A 20 -4.02 -11.68 0.94
CA SER A 20 -4.71 -11.85 2.24
C SER A 20 -4.04 -11.07 3.38
N ARG A 21 -2.71 -10.95 3.35
CA ARG A 21 -1.94 -10.12 4.30
C ARG A 21 -2.17 -8.64 4.01
N HIS A 22 -2.22 -8.26 2.73
CA HIS A 22 -2.46 -6.90 2.28
C HIS A 22 -3.78 -6.33 2.83
N CYS A 23 -4.89 -7.08 2.77
CA CYS A 23 -6.16 -6.62 3.35
C CYS A 23 -6.11 -6.37 4.86
N ARG A 24 -5.40 -7.23 5.61
CA ARG A 24 -5.26 -7.06 7.07
C ARG A 24 -4.39 -5.85 7.42
N ILE A 25 -3.31 -5.63 6.68
CA ILE A 25 -2.42 -4.48 6.88
C ILE A 25 -3.18 -3.19 6.55
N VAL A 26 -3.91 -3.13 5.43
CA VAL A 26 -4.74 -1.95 5.07
C VAL A 26 -5.75 -1.64 6.18
N ALA A 27 -6.45 -2.63 6.71
CA ALA A 27 -7.41 -2.43 7.80
C ALA A 27 -6.73 -1.94 9.10
N PHE A 28 -5.56 -2.48 9.42
CA PHE A 28 -4.77 -2.05 10.58
C PHE A 28 -4.29 -0.60 10.44
N ILE A 29 -3.68 -0.25 9.30
CA ILE A 29 -3.19 1.10 9.04
C ILE A 29 -4.35 2.11 9.04
N ALA A 30 -5.49 1.77 8.41
CA ALA A 30 -6.68 2.62 8.48
C ALA A 30 -7.22 2.79 9.92
N ALA A 31 -7.12 1.77 10.78
CA ALA A 31 -7.48 1.91 12.19
C ALA A 31 -6.51 2.84 12.95
N GLU A 32 -5.21 2.78 12.66
CA GLU A 32 -4.21 3.67 13.26
C GLU A 32 -4.33 5.11 12.77
N MET A 33 -4.62 5.32 11.49
CA MET A 33 -4.92 6.64 10.91
C MET A 33 -6.12 7.30 11.59
N ARG A 34 -7.18 6.54 11.90
CA ARG A 34 -8.38 7.06 12.60
C ARG A 34 -8.13 7.49 14.04
N LYS A 35 -7.04 7.04 14.66
CA LYS A 35 -6.66 7.45 16.02
C LYS A 35 -5.94 8.81 16.04
N LYS A 36 -5.60 9.36 14.87
CA LYS A 36 -4.90 10.65 14.77
C LYS A 36 -5.87 11.81 15.02
N SER A 37 -5.32 12.92 15.48
CA SER A 37 -6.13 14.07 15.89
C SER A 37 -6.58 14.94 14.71
N SER A 38 -5.88 14.83 13.57
CA SER A 38 -6.16 15.58 12.35
C SER A 38 -5.91 14.74 11.09
N LEU A 39 -6.41 15.25 9.95
CA LEU A 39 -6.16 14.68 8.62
C LEU A 39 -4.66 14.70 8.30
N ASP A 40 -3.97 15.80 8.58
CA ASP A 40 -2.53 15.95 8.35
C ASP A 40 -1.71 14.93 9.16
N GLU A 41 -2.09 14.65 10.42
CA GLU A 41 -1.42 13.62 11.22
C GLU A 41 -1.70 12.21 10.69
N ALA A 42 -2.90 11.95 10.18
CA ALA A 42 -3.25 10.69 9.53
C ALA A 42 -2.48 10.50 8.21
N GLU A 43 -2.32 11.56 7.43
CA GLU A 43 -1.52 11.58 6.22
C GLU A 43 -0.05 11.35 6.53
N GLY A 44 0.52 12.06 7.50
CA GLY A 44 1.90 11.87 7.94
C GLY A 44 2.17 10.45 8.43
N TYR A 45 1.22 9.83 9.14
CA TYR A 45 1.31 8.43 9.54
C TYR A 45 1.31 7.48 8.33
N LEU A 46 0.44 7.71 7.34
CA LEU A 46 0.38 6.91 6.13
C LEU A 46 1.67 7.05 5.30
N ILE A 47 2.19 8.27 5.13
CA ILE A 47 3.45 8.53 4.41
C ILE A 47 4.59 7.75 5.06
N GLY A 48 4.72 7.83 6.39
CA GLY A 48 5.76 7.08 7.11
C GLY A 48 5.67 5.56 6.91
N HIS A 49 4.45 5.01 6.78
CA HIS A 49 4.28 3.60 6.44
C HIS A 49 4.69 3.29 4.99
N LEU A 50 4.32 4.16 4.04
CA LEU A 50 4.64 3.98 2.63
C LEU A 50 6.14 4.08 2.36
N ASP A 51 6.87 4.97 3.05
CA ASP A 51 8.34 5.09 2.91
C ASP A 51 9.07 3.82 3.38
N MET A 52 8.61 3.24 4.49
CA MET A 52 9.13 1.97 4.99
C MET A 52 8.85 0.83 3.99
N GLU A 53 7.62 0.73 3.46
CA GLU A 53 7.28 -0.28 2.47
C GLU A 53 8.02 -0.08 1.15
N TRP A 54 8.22 1.17 0.73
CA TRP A 54 9.01 1.50 -0.44
C TRP A 54 10.43 0.96 -0.30
N SER A 55 11.09 1.29 0.81
CA SER A 55 12.45 0.82 1.11
C SER A 55 12.53 -0.71 1.11
N ARG A 56 11.57 -1.38 1.77
CA ARG A 56 11.48 -2.84 1.82
C ARG A 56 11.33 -3.47 0.43
N LEU A 57 10.53 -2.89 -0.44
CA LEU A 57 10.29 -3.42 -1.80
C LEU A 57 11.47 -3.13 -2.73
N ALA A 58 12.12 -1.98 -2.58
CA ALA A 58 13.34 -1.64 -3.29
C ALA A 58 14.47 -2.63 -2.95
N ASP A 59 14.63 -2.99 -1.67
CA ASP A 59 15.60 -4.01 -1.22
C ASP A 59 15.35 -5.40 -1.82
N LEU A 60 14.11 -5.68 -2.23
CA LEU A 60 13.72 -6.93 -2.92
C LEU A 60 13.93 -6.86 -4.44
N GLY A 61 14.46 -5.75 -4.96
CA GLY A 61 14.71 -5.53 -6.38
C GLY A 61 13.45 -5.32 -7.22
N ILE A 62 12.35 -4.88 -6.60
CA ILE A 62 11.13 -4.48 -7.31
C ILE A 62 11.39 -3.12 -7.98
N THR A 63 10.82 -2.92 -9.17
CA THR A 63 11.02 -1.66 -9.91
C THR A 63 10.25 -0.51 -9.27
N ASP A 64 10.81 0.70 -9.29
CA ASP A 64 10.15 1.91 -8.75
C ASP A 64 8.72 2.09 -9.27
N THR A 65 8.47 1.82 -10.56
CA THR A 65 7.13 1.87 -11.14
C THR A 65 6.15 0.88 -10.49
N GLU A 66 6.60 -0.34 -10.20
CA GLU A 66 5.76 -1.35 -9.52
C GLU A 66 5.53 -0.99 -8.05
N ILE A 67 6.54 -0.43 -7.38
CA ILE A 67 6.42 0.06 -5.99
C ILE A 67 5.42 1.21 -5.93
N GLU A 68 5.55 2.21 -6.82
CA GLU A 68 4.62 3.35 -6.88
C GLU A 68 3.18 2.89 -7.10
N LEU A 69 2.96 1.97 -8.03
CA LEU A 69 1.63 1.41 -8.28
C LEU A 69 1.07 0.72 -7.03
N HIS A 70 1.92 -0.02 -6.31
CA HIS A 70 1.54 -0.70 -5.09
C HIS A 70 1.19 0.28 -3.96
N CYS A 71 2.08 1.23 -3.67
CA CYS A 71 1.89 2.25 -2.64
C CYS A 71 0.64 3.09 -2.92
N ARG A 72 0.39 3.46 -4.18
CA ARG A 72 -0.83 4.19 -4.58
C ARG A 72 -2.09 3.36 -4.33
N ALA A 73 -2.10 2.08 -4.68
CA ALA A 73 -3.24 1.20 -4.45
C ALA A 73 -3.51 1.00 -2.95
N PHE A 74 -2.45 0.82 -2.16
CA PHE A 74 -2.51 0.72 -0.71
C PHE A 74 -3.10 1.99 -0.09
N ALA A 75 -2.54 3.15 -0.42
CA ALA A 75 -2.97 4.45 0.10
C ALA A 75 -4.45 4.71 -0.21
N LYS A 76 -4.88 4.42 -1.45
CA LYS A 76 -6.28 4.56 -1.84
C LYS A 76 -7.20 3.67 -1.00
N ALA A 77 -6.83 2.41 -0.80
CA ALA A 77 -7.63 1.48 -0.01
C ALA A 77 -7.72 1.90 1.47
N ALA A 78 -6.62 2.39 2.06
CA ALA A 78 -6.61 2.89 3.43
C ALA A 78 -7.52 4.12 3.59
N TRP A 79 -7.39 5.11 2.72
CA TRP A 79 -8.23 6.31 2.75
C TRP A 79 -9.72 6.03 2.52
N GLN A 80 -10.05 5.07 1.64
CA GLN A 80 -11.44 4.66 1.45
C GLN A 80 -12.09 4.13 2.74
N ILE A 81 -11.33 3.42 3.58
CA ILE A 81 -11.82 2.96 4.89
C ILE A 81 -11.95 4.14 5.85
N VAL A 82 -10.92 5.00 5.92
CA VAL A 82 -10.92 6.15 6.83
C VAL A 82 -12.07 7.10 6.54
N PHE A 83 -12.28 7.50 5.28
CA PHE A 83 -13.34 8.43 4.89
C PHE A 83 -14.75 7.84 4.99
N LYS A 84 -14.90 6.52 4.87
CA LYS A 84 -16.19 5.86 5.14
C LYS A 84 -16.64 6.07 6.58
N ASP A 85 -15.70 6.05 7.52
CA ASP A 85 -15.97 6.17 8.95
C ASP A 85 -15.87 7.63 9.45
N HIS A 86 -15.15 8.50 8.74
CA HIS A 86 -15.00 9.94 9.00
C HIS A 86 -15.32 10.77 7.74
N PRO A 87 -16.59 10.87 7.33
CA PRO A 87 -16.96 11.56 6.10
C PRO A 87 -16.64 13.06 6.10
N THR A 88 -16.56 13.69 7.29
CA THR A 88 -16.18 15.10 7.43
C THR A 88 -14.74 15.39 7.04
N TRP A 89 -13.86 14.38 7.03
CA TRP A 89 -12.48 14.50 6.54
C TRP A 89 -12.38 14.38 5.01
N GLY A 90 -13.37 13.78 4.36
CA GLY A 90 -13.42 13.64 2.89
C GLY A 90 -14.19 14.75 2.17
N ALA A 91 -14.67 15.76 2.89
CA ALA A 91 -15.58 16.79 2.38
C ALA A 91 -14.89 18.14 2.07
N ALA A 92 -13.58 18.15 1.86
CA ALA A 92 -12.81 19.34 1.47
C ALA A 92 -12.68 19.46 -0.05
#